data_AF-K2EIU5-F1
#
_entry.id   AF-K2EIU5-F1
#
_cell.length_a   1.000
_cell.length_b   1.000
_cell.length_c   1.000
_cell.angle_alpha   90.00
_cell.angle_beta   90.00
_cell.angle_gamma   90.00
#
_symmetry.space_group_name_H-M   'P 1'
#
loop_
_entity.id
_entity.type
_entity.pdbx_description
1 polymer ?
#
loop_
_entity_poly.entity_id
_entity_poly.type
_entity_poly.pdbx_seq_one_letter_code
_entity_poly.pdbx_strand_id
1 'polypeptide(L)'
;MLNKLLITNTTSLEEIRQAIGVLREQKGKEKETLKLIEEALVFGHGFVANLFFEEALTYQHLYMSDSSNKKALFDMEKSILKASFYVNKYKIVNLNSRLFRFMGKVADYKKQYKKAINYYRKAGKNLEIEGFISYSTIMSGQTTIGYKLAKSVYKKFLDSKEGKELQKNDYNAWAIWMSGIAIRTVNALIDIKVNFNKQEIESWIKDTEKYLMKNDSFSYRKMEIKELWTKLQNYKNT
;
A
#
# COMPACT_ATOMS: atom_id res chain seq x y z
N MET A 1 38.11 -20.14 -5.03
CA MET A 1 37.33 -19.09 -4.35
C MET A 1 35.88 -19.54 -4.32
N LEU A 2 35.32 -19.79 -3.13
CA LEU A 2 33.88 -19.97 -3.00
C LEU A 2 33.24 -18.60 -3.20
N ASN A 3 32.37 -18.47 -4.21
CA ASN A 3 31.56 -17.27 -4.37
C ASN A 3 30.73 -17.11 -3.10
N LYS A 4 30.83 -15.94 -2.44
CA LYS A 4 30.00 -15.62 -1.28
C LYS A 4 28.54 -15.80 -1.67
N LEU A 5 27.80 -16.66 -0.96
CA LEU A 5 26.36 -16.82 -1.17
C LEU A 5 25.67 -15.49 -0.90
N LEU A 6 24.91 -15.00 -1.87
CA LEU A 6 24.00 -13.87 -1.72
C LEU A 6 22.60 -14.45 -1.47
N ILE A 7 22.07 -14.27 -0.25
CA ILE A 7 20.71 -14.71 0.09
C ILE A 7 19.71 -13.81 -0.62
N THR A 8 18.91 -14.39 -1.50
CA THR A 8 17.82 -13.73 -2.23
C THR A 8 16.50 -14.45 -1.97
N ASN A 9 15.41 -13.94 -2.54
CA ASN A 9 14.10 -14.59 -2.51
C ASN A 9 14.04 -15.94 -3.25
N THR A 10 15.07 -16.28 -4.03
CA THR A 10 15.17 -17.57 -4.73
C THR A 10 16.10 -18.55 -4.01
N THR A 11 16.83 -18.11 -2.98
CA THR A 11 17.70 -19.00 -2.21
C THR A 11 16.87 -19.89 -1.29
N SER A 12 17.03 -21.20 -1.46
CA SER A 12 16.38 -22.20 -0.61
C SER A 12 17.03 -22.30 0.77
N LEU A 13 16.26 -22.79 1.75
CA LEU A 13 16.79 -23.06 3.09
C LEU A 13 17.95 -24.07 3.05
N GLU A 14 17.88 -25.04 2.14
CA GLU A 14 18.91 -26.08 2.02
C GLU A 14 20.22 -25.50 1.48
N GLU A 15 20.18 -24.63 0.46
CA GLU A 15 21.37 -23.92 -0.02
C GLU A 15 22.03 -23.08 1.08
N ILE A 16 21.23 -22.38 1.89
CA ILE A 16 21.73 -21.61 3.04
C ILE A 16 22.43 -22.53 4.05
N ARG A 17 21.79 -23.65 4.40
CA ARG A 17 22.36 -24.62 5.37
C ARG A 17 23.65 -25.25 4.86
N GLN A 18 23.71 -25.60 3.57
CA GLN A 18 24.91 -26.14 2.95
C GLN A 18 26.05 -25.12 2.95
N ALA A 19 25.79 -23.86 2.58
CA ALA A 19 26.81 -22.81 2.61
C ALA A 19 27.34 -22.53 4.03
N ILE A 20 26.44 -22.49 5.03
CA ILE A 20 26.84 -22.38 6.45
C ILE A 20 27.68 -23.58 6.88
N GLY A 21 27.26 -24.80 6.52
CA GLY A 21 27.99 -26.02 6.83
C GLY A 21 29.41 -25.99 6.27
N VAL A 22 29.56 -25.66 4.97
CA VAL A 22 30.87 -25.55 4.31
C VAL A 22 31.75 -24.48 4.95
N LEU A 23 31.21 -23.31 5.30
CA LEU A 23 31.99 -22.24 5.94
C LEU A 23 32.41 -22.59 7.36
N ARG A 24 31.54 -23.26 8.12
CA ARG A 24 31.81 -23.64 9.52
C ARG A 24 32.99 -24.60 9.64
N GLU A 25 33.17 -25.51 8.69
CA GLU A 25 34.27 -26.49 8.70
C GLU A 25 35.63 -25.89 8.26
N GLN A 26 35.67 -24.62 7.82
CA GLN A 26 36.91 -23.94 7.41
C GLN A 26 37.54 -23.17 8.58
N LYS A 27 38.81 -23.47 8.88
CA LYS A 27 39.57 -22.80 9.94
C LYS A 27 39.62 -21.28 9.72
N GLY A 28 39.22 -20.49 10.73
CA GLY A 28 39.29 -19.02 10.70
C GLY A 28 38.09 -18.33 10.02
N LYS A 29 37.04 -19.09 9.66
CA LYS A 29 35.83 -18.59 8.99
C LYS A 29 34.63 -18.42 9.91
N GLU A 30 34.83 -18.44 11.23
CA GLU A 30 33.76 -18.38 12.22
C GLU A 30 32.98 -17.06 12.14
N LYS A 31 33.67 -15.93 11.97
CA LYS A 31 33.02 -14.61 11.81
C LYS A 31 32.17 -14.53 10.54
N GLU A 32 32.66 -15.08 9.43
CA GLU A 32 31.92 -15.12 8.16
C GLU A 32 30.69 -16.04 8.27
N THR A 33 30.85 -17.18 8.94
CA THR A 33 29.75 -18.12 9.23
C THR A 33 28.66 -17.47 10.08
N LEU A 34 29.03 -16.81 11.18
CA LEU A 34 28.08 -16.10 12.04
C LEU A 34 27.35 -14.98 11.29
N LYS A 35 28.07 -14.24 10.45
CA LYS A 35 27.46 -13.20 9.60
C LYS A 35 26.46 -13.80 8.61
N LEU A 36 26.77 -14.92 7.97
CA LEU A 36 25.83 -15.59 7.06
C LEU A 36 24.58 -16.10 7.80
N ILE A 37 24.75 -16.63 9.02
CA ILE A 37 23.64 -17.02 9.89
C ILE A 37 22.76 -15.81 10.22
N GLU A 38 23.35 -14.67 10.58
CA GLU A 38 22.61 -13.44 10.86
C GLU A 38 21.84 -12.94 9.63
N GLU A 39 22.48 -12.91 8.46
CA GLU A 39 21.84 -12.56 7.19
C GLU A 39 20.66 -13.50 6.88
N ALA A 40 20.82 -14.82 7.11
CA ALA A 40 19.76 -15.81 6.92
C ALA A 40 18.59 -15.65 7.92
N LEU A 41 18.88 -15.35 9.18
CA LEU A 41 17.85 -15.08 10.19
C LEU A 41 17.05 -13.82 9.84
N VAL A 42 17.73 -12.73 9.45
CA VAL A 42 17.06 -11.50 9.01
C VAL A 42 16.16 -11.77 7.80
N PHE A 43 16.63 -12.56 6.84
CA PHE A 43 15.82 -12.98 5.69
C PHE A 43 14.56 -13.77 6.12
N GLY A 44 14.72 -14.78 6.98
CA GLY A 44 13.60 -15.58 7.51
C GLY A 44 12.59 -14.74 8.30
N HIS A 45 13.06 -13.82 9.14
CA HIS A 45 12.19 -12.88 9.86
C HIS A 45 11.48 -11.90 8.91
N GLY A 46 12.14 -11.49 7.83
CA GLY A 46 11.54 -10.68 6.77
C GLY A 46 10.42 -11.41 6.04
N PHE A 47 10.60 -12.71 5.76
CA PHE A 47 9.54 -13.55 5.19
C PHE A 47 8.31 -13.61 6.10
N VAL A 48 8.51 -13.88 7.40
CA VAL A 48 7.41 -13.91 8.39
C VAL A 48 6.69 -12.56 8.47
N ALA A 49 7.42 -11.44 8.49
CA ALA A 49 6.82 -10.11 8.47
C ALA A 49 5.96 -9.87 7.22
N ASN A 50 6.40 -10.36 6.05
CA ASN A 50 5.60 -10.26 4.82
C ASN A 50 4.32 -11.09 4.89
N LEU A 51 4.34 -12.29 5.46
CA LEU A 51 3.11 -13.08 5.65
C LEU A 51 2.09 -12.33 6.52
N PHE A 52 2.54 -11.62 7.56
CA PHE A 52 1.64 -10.76 8.35
C PHE A 52 1.11 -9.55 7.57
N PHE A 53 1.87 -9.02 6.60
CA PHE A 53 1.33 -8.00 5.70
C PHE A 53 0.29 -8.56 4.74
N GLU A 54 0.45 -9.80 4.25
CA GLU A 54 -0.59 -10.47 3.45
C GLU A 54 -1.85 -10.73 4.28
N GLU A 55 -1.69 -11.22 5.53
CA GLU A 55 -2.82 -11.38 6.47
C GLU A 55 -3.55 -10.04 6.70
N ALA A 56 -2.80 -8.95 6.89
CA ALA A 56 -3.38 -7.61 7.03
C ALA A 56 -4.12 -7.14 5.76
N LEU A 57 -3.63 -7.47 4.55
CA LEU A 57 -4.33 -7.16 3.29
C LEU A 57 -5.63 -7.93 3.15
N THR A 58 -5.64 -9.21 3.53
CA THR A 58 -6.87 -10.02 3.52
C THR A 58 -7.93 -9.41 4.44
N TYR A 59 -7.54 -9.04 5.68
CA TYR A 59 -8.45 -8.37 6.60
C TYR A 59 -8.88 -6.98 6.12
N GLN A 60 -7.98 -6.24 5.46
CA GLN A 60 -8.34 -4.99 4.81
C GLN A 60 -9.43 -5.19 3.75
N HIS A 61 -9.33 -6.21 2.90
CA HIS A 61 -10.35 -6.51 1.90
C HIS A 61 -11.68 -6.89 2.54
N LEU A 62 -11.67 -7.68 3.62
CA LEU A 62 -12.89 -8.00 4.38
C LEU A 62 -13.56 -6.74 4.93
N TYR A 63 -12.79 -5.81 5.49
CA TYR A 63 -13.31 -4.53 5.98
C TYR A 63 -13.81 -3.61 4.86
N MET A 64 -13.16 -3.65 3.69
CA MET A 64 -13.58 -2.88 2.52
C MET A 64 -14.88 -3.42 1.90
N SER A 65 -15.11 -4.72 1.94
CA SER A 65 -16.37 -5.33 1.51
C SER A 65 -17.51 -5.09 2.50
N ASP A 66 -17.21 -5.03 3.79
CA ASP A 66 -18.16 -4.69 4.84
C ASP A 66 -17.52 -3.80 5.91
N SER A 67 -17.76 -2.50 5.80
CA SER A 67 -17.22 -1.49 6.74
C SER A 67 -17.81 -1.59 8.17
N SER A 68 -18.88 -2.38 8.36
CA SER A 68 -19.42 -2.69 9.68
C SER A 68 -18.62 -3.78 10.40
N ASN A 69 -17.82 -4.56 9.68
CA ASN A 69 -17.00 -5.65 10.22
C ASN A 69 -15.80 -5.14 11.04
N LYS A 70 -16.07 -4.67 12.27
CA LYS A 70 -15.03 -4.14 13.17
C LYS A 70 -13.99 -5.19 13.57
N LYS A 71 -14.34 -6.47 13.55
CA LYS A 71 -13.41 -7.57 13.78
C LYS A 71 -12.32 -7.61 12.72
N ALA A 72 -12.66 -7.43 11.44
CA ALA A 72 -11.67 -7.38 10.37
C ALA A 72 -10.66 -6.22 10.56
N LEU A 73 -11.13 -5.03 10.95
CA LEU A 73 -10.22 -3.91 11.23
C LEU A 73 -9.31 -4.16 12.45
N PHE A 74 -9.84 -4.81 13.49
CA PHE A 74 -9.07 -5.21 14.66
C PHE A 74 -7.99 -6.24 14.30
N ASP A 75 -8.37 -7.28 13.56
CA ASP A 75 -7.44 -8.33 13.15
C ASP A 75 -6.36 -7.79 12.17
N MET A 76 -6.73 -6.88 11.27
CA MET A 76 -5.78 -6.13 10.43
C MET A 76 -4.71 -5.42 11.28
N GLU A 77 -5.12 -4.67 12.29
CA GLU A 77 -4.20 -3.97 13.20
C GLU A 77 -3.30 -4.96 13.95
N LYS A 78 -3.87 -6.07 14.44
CA LYS A 78 -3.13 -7.11 15.14
C LYS A 78 -2.03 -7.71 14.26
N SER A 79 -2.31 -8.01 13.00
CA SER A 79 -1.32 -8.50 12.03
C SER A 79 -0.21 -7.47 11.77
N ILE A 80 -0.56 -6.19 11.67
CA ILE A 80 0.43 -5.10 11.50
C ILE A 80 1.31 -4.95 12.73
N LEU A 81 0.78 -5.11 13.95
CA LEU A 81 1.56 -5.10 15.18
C LEU A 81 2.53 -6.29 15.25
N LYS A 82 2.09 -7.49 14.82
CA LYS A 82 2.98 -8.65 14.69
C LYS A 82 4.10 -8.37 13.67
N ALA A 83 3.78 -7.86 12.48
CA ALA A 83 4.79 -7.46 11.50
C ALA A 83 5.77 -6.43 12.07
N SER A 84 5.26 -5.41 12.78
CA SER A 84 6.06 -4.37 13.42
C SER A 84 7.08 -4.95 14.42
N PHE A 85 6.71 -5.98 15.17
CA PHE A 85 7.63 -6.65 16.10
C PHE A 85 8.85 -7.20 15.36
N TYR A 86 8.65 -7.95 14.27
CA TYR A 86 9.76 -8.51 13.49
C TYR A 86 10.59 -7.42 12.81
N VAL A 87 9.95 -6.44 12.17
CA VAL A 87 10.65 -5.34 11.48
C VAL A 87 11.53 -4.56 12.44
N ASN A 88 11.02 -4.22 13.63
CA ASN A 88 11.76 -3.42 14.61
C ASN A 88 12.83 -4.26 15.34
N LYS A 89 12.49 -5.46 15.80
CA LYS A 89 13.40 -6.33 16.56
C LYS A 89 14.63 -6.74 15.75
N TYR A 90 14.43 -7.04 14.47
CA TYR A 90 15.48 -7.52 13.57
C TYR A 90 15.97 -6.44 12.59
N LYS A 91 15.57 -5.17 12.79
CA LYS A 91 16.03 -4.01 12.00
C LYS A 91 15.87 -4.21 10.48
N ILE A 92 14.73 -4.72 10.05
CA ILE A 92 14.46 -5.06 8.64
C ILE A 92 14.04 -3.81 7.86
N VAL A 93 15.03 -2.92 7.60
CA VAL A 93 14.79 -1.54 7.12
C VAL A 93 14.02 -1.47 5.81
N ASN A 94 14.22 -2.41 4.89
CA ASN A 94 13.52 -2.44 3.60
C ASN A 94 12.01 -2.65 3.74
N LEU A 95 11.51 -3.13 4.88
CA LEU A 95 10.08 -3.27 5.17
C LEU A 95 9.45 -2.06 5.86
N ASN A 96 10.24 -1.04 6.24
CA ASN A 96 9.71 0.14 6.94
C ASN A 96 8.64 0.89 6.13
N SER A 97 8.88 1.06 4.83
CA SER A 97 7.92 1.72 3.93
C SER A 97 6.56 1.01 3.96
N ARG A 98 6.58 -0.32 3.79
CA ARG A 98 5.39 -1.17 3.82
C ARG A 98 4.70 -1.14 5.20
N LEU A 99 5.47 -1.22 6.28
CA LEU A 99 4.95 -1.13 7.65
C LEU A 99 4.18 0.17 7.88
N PHE A 100 4.80 1.31 7.54
CA PHE A 100 4.17 2.62 7.73
C PHE A 100 2.98 2.84 6.80
N ARG A 101 3.01 2.31 5.57
CA ARG A 101 1.83 2.28 4.67
C ARG A 101 0.63 1.63 5.36
N PHE A 102 0.82 0.46 5.97
CA PHE A 102 -0.25 -0.27 6.65
C PHE A 102 -0.71 0.40 7.95
N MET A 103 0.21 0.91 8.77
CA MET A 103 -0.15 1.69 9.96
C MET A 103 -0.97 2.93 9.59
N GLY A 104 -0.62 3.59 8.48
CA GLY A 104 -1.39 4.68 7.92
C GLY A 104 -2.80 4.24 7.54
N LYS A 105 -2.96 3.08 6.88
CA LYS A 105 -4.28 2.53 6.53
C LYS A 105 -5.15 2.20 7.73
N VAL A 106 -4.59 1.60 8.79
CA VAL A 106 -5.34 1.38 10.04
C VAL A 106 -5.82 2.69 10.63
N ALA A 107 -4.94 3.70 10.72
CA ALA A 107 -5.30 5.02 11.23
C ALA A 107 -6.39 5.68 10.36
N ASP A 108 -6.31 5.54 9.04
CA ASP A 108 -7.28 6.04 8.06
C ASP A 108 -8.68 5.42 8.29
N TYR A 109 -8.76 4.08 8.41
CA TYR A 109 -10.02 3.39 8.70
C TYR A 109 -10.59 3.70 10.09
N LYS A 110 -9.72 4.02 11.05
CA LYS A 110 -10.11 4.53 12.38
C LYS A 110 -10.44 6.03 12.39
N LYS A 111 -10.48 6.70 11.23
CA LYS A 111 -10.72 8.14 11.07
C LYS A 111 -9.69 9.04 11.78
N GLN A 112 -8.51 8.51 12.08
CA GLN A 112 -7.39 9.24 12.68
C GLN A 112 -6.53 9.90 11.60
N TYR A 113 -7.14 10.73 10.75
CA TYR A 113 -6.53 11.18 9.48
C TYR A 113 -5.19 11.92 9.65
N LYS A 114 -5.05 12.76 10.66
CA LYS A 114 -3.76 13.42 10.97
C LYS A 114 -2.66 12.42 11.31
N LYS A 115 -3.00 11.36 12.05
CA LYS A 115 -2.08 10.26 12.38
C LYS A 115 -1.74 9.44 11.13
N ALA A 116 -2.73 9.17 10.28
CA ALA A 116 -2.54 8.48 9.01
C ALA A 116 -1.53 9.23 8.12
N ILE A 117 -1.69 10.55 7.96
CA ILE A 117 -0.75 11.40 7.21
C ILE A 117 0.68 11.27 7.74
N ASN A 118 0.87 11.26 9.06
CA ASN A 118 2.21 11.10 9.66
C ASN A 118 2.83 9.74 9.33
N TYR A 119 2.05 8.66 9.34
CA TYR A 119 2.56 7.35 8.91
C TYR A 119 2.86 7.31 7.41
N TYR A 120 1.97 7.82 6.56
CA TYR A 120 2.20 7.87 5.12
C TYR A 120 3.46 8.66 4.76
N ARG A 121 3.75 9.77 5.44
CA ARG A 121 5.02 10.50 5.25
C ARG A 121 6.25 9.66 5.60
N LYS A 122 6.17 8.82 6.65
CA LYS A 122 7.24 7.88 7.01
C LYS A 122 7.37 6.70 6.03
N ALA A 123 6.28 6.36 5.32
CA ALA A 123 6.30 5.31 4.31
C ALA A 123 7.14 5.69 3.07
N GLY A 124 7.41 6.98 2.86
CA GLY A 124 8.22 7.48 1.75
C GLY A 124 7.39 8.23 0.71
N LYS A 125 7.97 8.42 -0.47
CA LYS A 125 7.35 9.15 -1.58
C LYS A 125 7.18 8.21 -2.78
N ASN A 126 5.94 7.89 -3.09
CA ASN A 126 5.51 7.28 -4.35
C ASN A 126 4.07 7.73 -4.62
N LEU A 127 3.58 7.50 -5.83
CA LEU A 127 2.25 7.98 -6.23
C LEU A 127 1.09 7.38 -5.38
N GLU A 128 1.19 6.13 -4.92
CA GLU A 128 0.18 5.52 -4.05
C GLU A 128 0.07 6.27 -2.72
N ILE A 129 1.21 6.51 -2.08
CA ILE A 129 1.31 7.18 -0.79
C ILE A 129 0.87 8.64 -0.89
N GLU A 130 1.22 9.35 -1.96
CA GLU A 130 0.71 10.71 -2.20
C GLU A 130 -0.82 10.72 -2.34
N GLY A 131 -1.40 9.71 -3.00
CA GLY A 131 -2.85 9.52 -3.09
C GLY A 131 -3.52 9.21 -1.74
N PHE A 132 -2.83 8.50 -0.84
CA PHE A 132 -3.33 8.29 0.52
C PHE A 132 -3.28 9.57 1.35
N ILE A 133 -2.19 10.34 1.21
CA ILE A 133 -2.04 11.63 1.88
C ILE A 133 -3.12 12.61 1.40
N SER A 134 -3.41 12.67 0.10
CA SER A 134 -4.45 13.58 -0.42
C SER A 134 -5.82 13.28 0.18
N TYR A 135 -6.24 12.01 0.18
CA TYR A 135 -7.49 11.58 0.82
C TYR A 135 -7.55 11.95 2.30
N SER A 136 -6.55 11.54 3.09
CA SER A 136 -6.55 11.85 4.53
C SER A 136 -6.44 13.36 4.80
N THR A 137 -5.84 14.14 3.89
CA THR A 137 -5.81 15.61 3.99
C THR A 137 -7.20 16.20 3.82
N ILE A 138 -7.97 15.75 2.81
CA ILE A 138 -9.37 16.15 2.62
C ILE A 138 -10.19 15.79 3.87
N MET A 139 -10.12 14.54 4.31
CA MET A 139 -10.89 14.04 5.45
C MET A 139 -10.49 14.68 6.79
N SER A 140 -9.30 15.28 6.87
CA SER A 140 -8.86 16.07 8.04
C SER A 140 -9.39 17.52 8.07
N GLY A 141 -10.21 17.91 7.09
CA GLY A 141 -10.78 19.26 6.95
C GLY A 141 -9.95 20.21 6.08
N GLN A 142 -8.80 19.78 5.56
CA GLN A 142 -7.95 20.59 4.68
C GLN A 142 -8.32 20.36 3.20
N THR A 143 -9.60 20.53 2.88
CA THR A 143 -10.21 20.13 1.60
C THR A 143 -9.49 20.71 0.38
N THR A 144 -9.26 22.02 0.34
CA THR A 144 -8.62 22.68 -0.82
C THR A 144 -7.21 22.15 -1.08
N ILE A 145 -6.42 21.97 -0.01
CA ILE A 145 -5.05 21.43 -0.11
C ILE A 145 -5.09 19.97 -0.56
N GLY A 146 -5.94 19.16 0.07
CA GLY A 146 -6.08 17.74 -0.24
C GLY A 146 -6.58 17.50 -1.66
N TYR A 147 -7.55 18.28 -2.13
CA TYR A 147 -8.07 18.20 -3.49
C TYR A 147 -7.04 18.61 -4.54
N LYS A 148 -6.31 19.72 -4.32
CA LYS A 148 -5.20 20.14 -5.18
C LYS A 148 -4.13 19.04 -5.28
N LEU A 149 -3.80 18.41 -4.15
CA LEU A 149 -2.88 17.27 -4.14
C LEU A 149 -3.45 16.09 -4.93
N ALA A 150 -4.70 15.70 -4.68
CA ALA A 150 -5.35 14.60 -5.41
C ALA A 150 -5.31 14.80 -6.94
N LYS A 151 -5.64 16.01 -7.41
CA LYS A 151 -5.57 16.39 -8.83
C LYS A 151 -4.14 16.26 -9.38
N SER A 152 -3.16 16.75 -8.63
CA SER A 152 -1.75 16.62 -9.04
C SER A 152 -1.31 15.17 -9.13
N VAL A 153 -1.67 14.32 -8.16
CA VAL A 153 -1.27 12.91 -8.14
C VAL A 153 -1.98 12.13 -9.24
N TYR A 154 -3.28 12.37 -9.44
CA TYR A 154 -4.05 11.78 -10.53
C TYR A 154 -3.41 12.08 -11.89
N LYS A 155 -3.05 13.34 -12.14
CA LYS A 155 -2.31 13.73 -13.35
C LYS A 155 -0.95 13.05 -13.45
N LYS A 156 -0.20 12.93 -12.36
CA LYS A 156 1.10 12.22 -12.37
C LYS A 156 0.94 10.75 -12.79
N PHE A 157 -0.11 10.06 -12.36
CA PHE A 157 -0.36 8.68 -12.80
C PHE A 157 -0.53 8.55 -14.33
N LEU A 158 -1.13 9.55 -14.98
CA LEU A 158 -1.39 9.55 -16.42
C LEU A 158 -0.18 10.03 -17.23
N ASP A 159 0.48 11.11 -16.78
CA ASP A 159 1.38 11.87 -17.64
C ASP A 159 2.86 11.70 -17.30
N SER A 160 3.18 11.43 -16.03
CA SER A 160 4.57 11.41 -15.55
C SER A 160 5.32 10.15 -15.99
N LYS A 161 6.66 10.22 -15.99
CA LYS A 161 7.53 9.08 -16.25
C LYS A 161 7.26 7.92 -15.27
N GLU A 162 7.20 8.22 -13.96
CA GLU A 162 6.91 7.23 -12.91
C GLU A 162 5.55 6.54 -13.15
N GLY A 163 4.51 7.31 -13.48
CA GLY A 163 3.18 6.78 -13.79
C GLY A 163 3.17 5.86 -15.02
N LYS A 164 3.83 6.26 -16.10
CA LYS A 164 3.94 5.46 -17.34
C LYS A 164 4.78 4.20 -17.17
N GLU A 165 5.87 4.28 -16.42
CA GLU A 165 6.69 3.11 -16.08
C GLU A 165 5.91 2.11 -15.24
N LEU A 166 5.18 2.58 -14.22
CA LEU A 166 4.30 1.72 -13.43
C LEU A 166 3.21 1.09 -14.30
N GLN A 167 2.56 1.86 -15.18
CA GLN A 167 1.55 1.34 -16.10
C GLN A 167 2.09 0.22 -17.00
N LYS A 168 3.32 0.36 -17.49
CA LYS A 168 3.97 -0.62 -18.37
C LYS A 168 4.40 -1.88 -17.62
N ASN A 169 4.98 -1.72 -16.43
CA ASN A 169 5.59 -2.81 -15.69
C ASN A 169 4.59 -3.57 -14.81
N ASP A 170 3.59 -2.88 -14.29
CA ASP A 170 2.52 -3.44 -13.46
C ASP A 170 1.22 -2.67 -13.67
N TYR A 171 0.54 -2.99 -14.77
CA TYR A 171 -0.73 -2.38 -15.13
C TYR A 171 -1.78 -2.53 -14.02
N ASN A 172 -1.77 -3.63 -13.28
CA ASN A 172 -2.76 -3.91 -12.26
C ASN A 172 -2.58 -2.99 -11.05
N ALA A 173 -1.36 -2.84 -10.54
CA ALA A 173 -1.07 -1.88 -9.48
C ALA A 173 -1.38 -0.45 -9.94
N TRP A 174 -0.94 -0.08 -11.14
CA TRP A 174 -1.22 1.23 -11.73
C TRP A 174 -2.73 1.52 -11.77
N ALA A 175 -3.52 0.61 -12.34
CA ALA A 175 -4.96 0.80 -12.49
C ALA A 175 -5.68 0.87 -11.14
N ILE A 176 -5.32 0.00 -10.18
CA ILE A 176 -5.91 -0.01 -8.83
C ILE A 176 -5.57 1.25 -8.04
N TRP A 177 -4.36 1.78 -8.18
CA TRP A 177 -3.91 2.96 -7.43
C TRP A 177 -4.47 4.25 -8.04
N MET A 178 -4.36 4.40 -9.36
CA MET A 178 -4.91 5.55 -10.09
C MET A 178 -6.43 5.66 -9.88
N SER A 179 -7.17 4.56 -10.07
CA SER A 179 -8.61 4.53 -9.81
C SER A 179 -8.96 4.84 -8.37
N GLY A 180 -8.15 4.34 -7.43
CA GLY A 180 -8.32 4.60 -6.00
C GLY A 180 -8.25 6.08 -5.64
N ILE A 181 -7.48 6.90 -6.38
CA ILE A 181 -7.42 8.35 -6.16
C ILE A 181 -8.75 9.00 -6.54
N ALA A 182 -9.26 8.72 -7.75
CA ALA A 182 -10.53 9.28 -8.20
C ALA A 182 -11.67 8.87 -7.25
N ILE A 183 -11.82 7.55 -7.00
CA ILE A 183 -12.90 7.01 -6.17
C ILE A 183 -12.89 7.60 -4.76
N ARG A 184 -11.72 7.64 -4.10
CA ARG A 184 -11.62 8.16 -2.73
C ARG A 184 -11.78 9.66 -2.65
N THR A 185 -11.25 10.40 -3.62
CA THR A 185 -11.39 11.86 -3.65
C THR A 185 -12.85 12.24 -3.79
N VAL A 186 -13.57 11.63 -4.74
CA VAL A 186 -14.99 11.95 -4.98
C VAL A 186 -15.85 11.54 -3.78
N ASN A 187 -15.66 10.32 -3.23
CA ASN A 187 -16.37 9.93 -2.01
C ASN A 187 -16.08 10.91 -0.87
N ALA A 188 -14.81 11.30 -0.66
CA ALA A 188 -14.47 12.27 0.38
C ALA A 188 -15.21 13.59 0.19
N LEU A 189 -15.19 14.16 -1.01
CA LEU A 189 -15.86 15.44 -1.33
C LEU A 189 -17.38 15.36 -1.11
N ILE A 190 -18.01 14.25 -1.50
CA ILE A 190 -19.44 13.99 -1.26
C ILE A 190 -19.73 13.85 0.24
N ASP A 191 -18.95 13.03 0.95
CA ASP A 191 -19.16 12.72 2.37
C ASP A 191 -19.04 13.96 3.25
N ILE A 192 -18.11 14.87 2.93
CA ILE A 192 -17.93 16.15 3.64
C ILE A 192 -18.79 17.29 3.09
N LYS A 193 -19.62 17.03 2.07
CA LYS A 193 -20.57 17.99 1.47
C LYS A 193 -19.94 19.31 1.00
N VAL A 194 -18.87 19.23 0.24
CA VAL A 194 -18.22 20.43 -0.34
C VAL A 194 -18.61 20.63 -1.80
N ASN A 195 -18.61 21.88 -2.25
CA ASN A 195 -18.78 22.20 -3.66
C ASN A 195 -17.53 21.82 -4.46
N PHE A 196 -17.73 21.19 -5.62
CA PHE A 196 -16.66 20.84 -6.55
C PHE A 196 -17.16 20.93 -7.99
N ASN A 197 -16.23 20.98 -8.95
CA ASN A 197 -16.57 20.98 -10.36
C ASN A 197 -17.06 19.58 -10.78
N LYS A 198 -18.38 19.42 -10.92
CA LYS A 198 -19.01 18.14 -11.29
C LYS A 198 -18.48 17.61 -12.63
N GLN A 199 -18.31 18.45 -13.65
CA GLN A 199 -17.81 18.01 -14.95
C GLN A 199 -16.38 17.46 -14.88
N GLU A 200 -15.51 18.09 -14.09
CA GLU A 200 -14.15 17.60 -13.86
C GLU A 200 -14.17 16.22 -13.16
N ILE A 201 -14.99 16.07 -12.12
CA ILE A 201 -15.15 14.80 -11.41
C ILE A 201 -15.71 13.70 -12.31
N GLU A 202 -16.73 14.01 -13.11
CA GLU A 202 -17.28 13.06 -14.08
C GLU A 202 -16.24 12.62 -15.11
N SER A 203 -15.36 13.52 -15.55
CA SER A 203 -14.24 13.16 -16.42
C SER A 203 -13.31 12.15 -15.76
N TRP A 204 -12.92 12.37 -14.49
CA TRP A 204 -12.05 11.45 -13.76
C TRP A 204 -12.68 10.07 -13.61
N ILE A 205 -13.98 10.00 -13.33
CA ILE A 205 -14.68 8.72 -13.20
C ILE A 205 -14.73 8.00 -14.55
N LYS A 206 -15.09 8.68 -15.65
CA LYS A 206 -15.10 8.10 -17.00
C LYS A 206 -13.73 7.58 -17.43
N ASP A 207 -12.67 8.36 -17.18
CA ASP A 207 -11.30 7.94 -17.47
C ASP A 207 -10.95 6.70 -16.64
N THR A 208 -11.32 6.69 -15.36
CA THR A 208 -11.10 5.54 -14.49
C THR A 208 -11.81 4.28 -15.00
N GLU A 209 -13.08 4.38 -15.42
CA GLU A 209 -13.83 3.28 -16.02
C GLU A 209 -13.13 2.73 -17.25
N LYS A 210 -12.70 3.61 -18.16
CA LYS A 210 -12.00 3.22 -19.39
C LYS A 210 -10.77 2.35 -19.10
N TYR A 211 -10.00 2.66 -18.06
CA TYR A 211 -8.84 1.87 -17.69
C TYR A 211 -9.18 0.56 -16.98
N LEU A 212 -10.20 0.55 -16.13
CA LEU A 212 -10.63 -0.66 -15.43
C LEU A 212 -11.37 -1.66 -16.33
N MET A 213 -12.04 -1.21 -17.41
CA MET A 213 -12.75 -2.10 -18.33
C MET A 213 -11.81 -2.94 -19.22
N LYS A 214 -10.51 -2.63 -19.27
CA LYS A 214 -9.53 -3.43 -20.04
C LYS A 214 -9.24 -4.82 -19.45
N ASN A 215 -9.66 -5.08 -18.20
CA ASN A 215 -9.43 -6.34 -17.51
C ASN A 215 -10.63 -6.70 -16.62
N ASP A 216 -11.07 -7.94 -16.67
CA ASP A 216 -12.21 -8.42 -15.86
C ASP A 216 -11.86 -8.64 -14.38
N SER A 217 -10.57 -8.68 -14.05
CA SER A 217 -10.06 -8.88 -12.68
C SER A 217 -10.35 -7.72 -11.73
N PHE A 218 -10.89 -6.59 -12.21
CA PHE A 218 -11.19 -5.41 -11.39
C PHE A 218 -12.66 -5.29 -10.95
N SER A 219 -13.38 -6.41 -10.83
CA SER A 219 -14.81 -6.44 -10.49
C SER A 219 -15.17 -5.57 -9.28
N TYR A 220 -14.38 -5.63 -8.21
CA TYR A 220 -14.58 -4.79 -7.02
C TYR A 220 -14.50 -3.29 -7.32
N ARG A 221 -13.46 -2.84 -8.05
CA ARG A 221 -13.32 -1.43 -8.45
C ARG A 221 -14.43 -0.98 -9.40
N LYS A 222 -14.87 -1.86 -10.31
CA LYS A 222 -16.00 -1.58 -11.21
C LYS A 222 -17.29 -1.36 -10.41
N MET A 223 -17.50 -2.11 -9.32
CA MET A 223 -18.63 -1.92 -8.42
C MET A 223 -18.57 -0.59 -7.66
N GLU A 224 -17.41 -0.26 -7.07
CA GLU A 224 -17.21 1.02 -6.37
C GLU A 224 -17.53 2.22 -7.29
N ILE A 225 -17.17 2.15 -8.56
CA ILE A 225 -17.48 3.21 -9.53
C ILE A 225 -18.99 3.31 -9.82
N LYS A 226 -19.68 2.18 -9.99
CA LYS A 226 -21.14 2.19 -10.20
C LYS A 226 -21.85 2.85 -9.02
N GLU A 227 -21.47 2.50 -7.80
CA GLU A 227 -22.00 3.12 -6.58
C GLU A 227 -21.67 4.62 -6.53
N LEU A 228 -20.45 5.00 -6.92
CA LEU A 228 -20.01 6.39 -6.96
C LEU A 228 -20.81 7.23 -7.95
N TRP A 229 -21.13 6.69 -9.13
CA TRP A 229 -22.03 7.34 -10.10
C TRP A 229 -23.40 7.62 -9.49
N THR A 230 -23.99 6.63 -8.80
CA THR A 230 -25.27 6.80 -8.12
C THR A 230 -25.20 7.91 -7.06
N LYS A 231 -24.15 7.93 -6.23
CA LYS A 231 -23.94 9.00 -5.24
C LYS A 231 -23.81 10.36 -5.91
N LEU A 232 -23.03 10.46 -6.99
CA LEU A 232 -22.77 11.71 -7.69
C LEU A 232 -24.01 12.28 -8.38
N GLN A 233 -24.89 11.43 -8.92
CA GLN A 233 -26.16 11.90 -9.51
C GLN A 233 -27.15 12.38 -8.46
N ASN A 234 -27.14 11.78 -7.28
CA ASN A 234 -27.99 12.19 -6.16
C ASN A 234 -27.42 13.36 -5.36
N TYR A 235 -26.17 13.74 -5.60
CA TYR A 235 -25.53 14.85 -4.89
C TYR A 235 -26.15 16.18 -5.32
N LYS A 236 -26.82 16.85 -4.38
CA LYS A 236 -27.34 18.21 -4.55
C LYS A 236 -26.40 19.16 -3.83
N ASN A 237 -25.88 20.18 -4.54
CA ASN A 237 -25.15 21.27 -3.90
C ASN A 237 -26.09 21.96 -2.91
N THR A 238 -25.84 21.78 -1.62
CA THR A 238 -26.38 22.62 -0.54
C THR A 238 -25.43 23.76 -0.27
#